data_AF-A0A517N358-F1
#
_entry.id   AF-A0A517N358-F1
#
_cell.length_a   1.000
_cell.length_b   1.000
_cell.length_c   1.000
_cell.angle_alpha   90.00
_cell.angle_beta   90.00
_cell.angle_gamma   90.00
#
_symmetry.space_group_name_H-M   'P 1'
#
loop_
_entity.id
_entity.type
_entity.pdbx_description
1 polymer ?
#
loop_
_entity_poly.entity_id
_entity_poly.type
_entity_poly.pdbx_seq_one_letter_code
_entity_poly.pdbx_strand_id
1 'polypeptide(L)'
;MPSTLHRLQCIIFAAVILCTAQALAAVTFFGSVNPDPPGDGNVESTLTIGLDGDDDTDFRGYVQIDGGSQIEYDALILGDEETYRGDLLIAGSLTPGLQARLTLEESGSSSVPTVQIGRLGVGNLTVTGGGSLVLSNSLADLSIGVDTSGVGTMTVTGQLSLVVVPDTHTVGDDGIGHMEVLDGAMVLNSDTTATAVVGRNASATGSVLVDGAGSIWQIQDNLTIGLDGVGSVTISNLGLVDVDRLGAVTTIGASGSLELDGGTFAGANVTLNGTLGGSGLVRGTITSSADALIDVGTGQLLRFTDDVSNQGSVRVRGGEAVFLAGFDNLTTGSQSAPGRVTLESGRVRFSEPLANGGVIAVASGTNHIHGEITNTSSGTIVVASDAVGTFYDSVEVGSGSLELLAGANGLFLADLTFSSGSSAALQVGDADTGPAQVHVSGSAELAGDLDVTLAGGFSPSSGDSFPLLLAAEGVSGTFDSLSLPTLDTGLLWGLDYGANNVVLSVLTALAADFDLDGRVDAADLGVWQAAYGVDDSADANDDGNSDGFDFLTWQQQAGSSSSTISTRAIPEPSSIMLLGMFAAACGLAARPSTARPSTYVS
;
A
#
# COMPACT_ATOMS: atom_id res chain seq x y z
N MET A 1 37.16 -72.92 -45.23
CA MET A 1 36.08 -73.57 -44.46
C MET A 1 36.70 -74.21 -43.23
N PRO A 2 36.09 -74.19 -42.03
CA PRO A 2 34.75 -73.70 -41.61
C PRO A 2 34.82 -72.35 -40.84
N SER A 3 33.89 -71.38 -40.92
CA SER A 3 32.54 -71.25 -40.28
C SER A 3 32.60 -71.33 -38.74
N THR A 4 32.14 -70.39 -37.89
CA THR A 4 30.91 -69.57 -37.87
C THR A 4 30.97 -68.47 -36.77
N LEU A 5 30.16 -67.42 -36.97
CA LEU A 5 29.70 -66.32 -36.10
C LEU A 5 29.83 -66.43 -34.55
N HIS A 6 30.15 -65.30 -33.90
CA HIS A 6 29.21 -64.53 -33.04
C HIS A 6 29.67 -63.06 -32.87
N ARG A 7 28.69 -62.16 -32.88
CA ARG A 7 28.74 -60.69 -32.77
C ARG A 7 29.31 -60.21 -31.42
N LEU A 8 29.96 -59.04 -31.39
CA LEU A 8 29.44 -57.86 -30.65
C LEU A 8 30.23 -56.56 -30.98
N GLN A 9 29.47 -55.61 -31.53
CA GLN A 9 29.49 -54.15 -31.38
C GLN A 9 30.73 -53.28 -31.69
N CYS A 10 30.56 -52.52 -32.79
CA CYS A 10 31.17 -51.25 -33.14
C CYS A 10 31.08 -50.19 -32.03
N ILE A 11 32.13 -49.39 -31.91
CA ILE A 11 32.03 -47.96 -31.60
C ILE A 11 32.78 -47.24 -32.72
N ILE A 12 32.05 -46.72 -33.70
CA ILE A 12 32.55 -45.78 -34.71
C ILE A 12 32.20 -44.39 -34.20
N PHE A 13 33.21 -43.58 -33.92
CA PHE A 13 33.09 -42.15 -33.70
C PHE A 13 32.54 -41.51 -34.99
N ALA A 14 31.24 -41.18 -35.00
CA ALA A 14 30.68 -40.25 -35.96
C ALA A 14 30.82 -38.85 -35.35
N ALA A 15 31.75 -38.06 -35.86
CA ALA A 15 31.75 -36.62 -35.64
C ALA A 15 30.49 -36.07 -36.33
N VAL A 16 29.45 -35.82 -35.54
CA VAL A 16 28.31 -34.99 -35.96
C VAL A 16 28.84 -33.57 -36.00
N ILE A 17 29.27 -33.13 -37.18
CA ILE A 17 29.36 -31.71 -37.48
C ILE A 17 27.91 -31.22 -37.45
N LEU A 18 27.50 -30.63 -36.33
CA LEU A 18 26.34 -29.75 -36.27
C LEU A 18 26.66 -28.57 -37.19
N CYS A 19 26.30 -28.72 -38.47
CA CYS A 19 26.12 -27.58 -39.34
C CYS A 19 24.90 -26.84 -38.78
N THR A 20 25.14 -25.85 -37.92
CA THR A 20 24.15 -24.81 -37.64
C THR A 20 23.94 -24.10 -38.97
N ALA A 21 22.92 -24.49 -39.72
CA ALA A 21 22.48 -23.75 -40.88
C ALA A 21 22.24 -22.31 -40.40
N GLN A 22 23.05 -21.37 -40.87
CA GLN A 22 22.79 -19.96 -40.66
C GLN A 22 21.40 -19.70 -41.25
N ALA A 23 20.48 -19.12 -40.48
CA ALA A 23 19.28 -18.54 -41.06
C ALA A 23 19.76 -17.49 -42.06
N LEU A 24 19.59 -17.79 -43.35
CA LEU A 24 19.78 -16.79 -44.40
C LEU A 24 18.74 -15.69 -44.16
N ALA A 25 19.13 -14.43 -44.36
CA ALA A 25 18.19 -13.31 -44.39
C ALA A 25 16.96 -13.70 -45.21
N ALA A 26 15.80 -13.71 -44.55
CA ALA A 26 14.55 -14.12 -45.17
C ALA A 26 13.40 -13.29 -44.63
N VAL A 27 12.56 -12.88 -45.57
CA VAL A 27 11.28 -12.26 -45.32
C VAL A 27 10.24 -13.21 -45.86
N THR A 28 9.38 -13.71 -44.98
CA THR A 28 8.29 -14.62 -45.37
C THR A 28 6.97 -13.98 -45.04
N PHE A 29 6.01 -14.09 -45.97
CA PHE A 29 4.68 -13.55 -45.78
C PHE A 29 3.61 -14.46 -46.40
N PHE A 30 2.38 -14.36 -45.90
CA PHE A 30 1.21 -15.01 -46.47
C PHE A 30 -0.07 -14.29 -46.08
N GLY A 31 -1.13 -14.51 -46.87
CA GLY A 31 -2.45 -13.92 -46.64
C GLY A 31 -2.50 -12.44 -46.97
N SER A 32 -3.35 -11.70 -46.25
CA SER A 32 -3.67 -10.30 -46.56
C SER A 32 -2.53 -9.37 -46.17
N VAL A 33 -1.60 -9.14 -47.09
CA VAL A 33 -0.42 -8.26 -46.90
C VAL A 33 -0.30 -7.34 -48.11
N ASN A 34 -0.08 -6.05 -47.88
CA ASN A 34 0.13 -5.07 -48.96
C ASN A 34 1.07 -3.94 -48.52
N PRO A 35 2.10 -3.59 -49.32
CA PRO A 35 2.56 -4.35 -50.48
C PRO A 35 3.25 -5.66 -50.06
N ASP A 36 3.36 -6.59 -51.00
CA ASP A 36 4.18 -7.79 -50.85
C ASP A 36 5.59 -7.40 -50.35
N PRO A 37 6.04 -7.91 -49.19
CA PRO A 37 7.34 -7.54 -48.64
C PRO A 37 8.51 -7.89 -49.55
N PRO A 38 9.47 -6.98 -49.73
CA PRO A 38 10.70 -7.29 -50.45
C PRO A 38 11.54 -8.26 -49.61
N GLY A 39 12.46 -8.97 -50.27
CA GLY A 39 13.43 -9.81 -49.56
C GLY A 39 14.42 -9.01 -48.68
N ASP A 40 14.82 -7.80 -49.11
CA ASP A 40 15.57 -6.79 -48.36
C ASP A 40 15.45 -5.45 -49.13
N GLY A 41 15.51 -4.31 -48.44
CA GLY A 41 15.55 -2.97 -49.06
C GLY A 41 14.45 -1.99 -48.60
N ASN A 42 14.41 -0.84 -49.27
CA ASN A 42 13.49 0.25 -48.95
C ASN A 42 12.23 0.20 -49.84
N VAL A 43 11.08 0.33 -49.19
CA VAL A 43 9.77 0.46 -49.81
C VAL A 43 9.14 1.77 -49.35
N GLU A 44 9.08 2.77 -50.23
CA GLU A 44 8.38 4.05 -49.98
C GLU A 44 6.85 3.85 -50.00
N SER A 45 6.33 3.10 -49.03
CA SER A 45 4.91 2.83 -48.83
C SER A 45 4.60 2.39 -47.39
N THR A 46 3.33 2.41 -47.02
CA THR A 46 2.83 1.80 -45.79
C THR A 46 2.76 0.27 -45.94
N LEU A 47 3.35 -0.46 -45.00
CA LEU A 47 3.13 -1.91 -44.85
C LEU A 47 1.82 -2.14 -44.08
N THR A 48 0.82 -2.70 -44.76
CA THR A 48 -0.44 -3.09 -44.16
C THR A 48 -0.57 -4.61 -44.12
N ILE A 49 -0.89 -5.17 -42.96
CA ILE A 49 -1.07 -6.61 -42.73
C ILE A 49 -2.45 -6.82 -42.10
N GLY A 50 -3.27 -7.68 -42.68
CA GLY A 50 -4.68 -7.86 -42.31
C GLY A 50 -5.56 -6.72 -42.83
N LEU A 51 -5.73 -6.67 -44.15
CA LEU A 51 -6.56 -5.69 -44.88
C LEU A 51 -7.54 -6.40 -45.81
N ASP A 52 -8.62 -5.70 -46.19
CA ASP A 52 -9.50 -6.14 -47.28
C ASP A 52 -8.84 -5.84 -48.63
N GLY A 53 -8.12 -6.84 -49.15
CA GLY A 53 -7.64 -6.82 -50.52
C GLY A 53 -8.74 -7.30 -51.47
N ASP A 54 -8.88 -6.66 -52.63
CA ASP A 54 -9.95 -6.91 -53.62
C ASP A 54 -10.16 -8.38 -54.06
N ASP A 55 -9.24 -9.30 -53.72
CA ASP A 55 -9.28 -10.73 -54.08
C ASP A 55 -8.93 -11.70 -52.91
N ASP A 56 -8.73 -11.22 -51.67
CA ASP A 56 -8.31 -12.10 -50.58
C ASP A 56 -9.51 -12.72 -49.82
N THR A 57 -9.48 -14.04 -49.65
CA THR A 57 -10.46 -14.76 -48.82
C THR A 57 -9.91 -15.10 -47.43
N ASP A 58 -8.61 -14.87 -47.20
CA ASP A 58 -7.98 -15.01 -45.90
C ASP A 58 -7.93 -13.65 -45.17
N PHE A 59 -8.79 -13.52 -44.16
CA PHE A 59 -8.84 -12.38 -43.26
C PHE A 59 -7.59 -12.23 -42.37
N ARG A 60 -6.55 -13.05 -42.59
CA ARG A 60 -5.30 -13.05 -41.82
C ARG A 60 -4.14 -12.73 -42.74
N GLY A 61 -3.33 -11.75 -42.36
CA GLY A 61 -2.02 -11.49 -42.93
C GLY A 61 -0.94 -11.84 -41.94
N TYR A 62 0.18 -12.35 -42.44
CA TYR A 62 1.35 -12.66 -41.63
C TYR A 62 2.62 -12.23 -42.34
N VAL A 63 3.53 -11.58 -41.62
CA VAL A 63 4.89 -11.28 -42.06
C VAL A 63 5.90 -11.68 -40.99
N GLN A 64 6.98 -12.33 -41.39
CA GLN A 64 8.14 -12.62 -40.56
C GLN A 64 9.39 -12.07 -41.22
N ILE A 65 10.17 -11.33 -40.44
CA ILE A 65 11.48 -10.76 -40.80
C ILE A 65 12.52 -11.45 -39.93
N ASP A 66 13.45 -12.19 -40.53
CA ASP A 66 14.48 -12.92 -39.80
C ASP A 66 15.85 -12.92 -40.51
N GLY A 67 16.80 -13.71 -40.00
CA GLY A 67 18.06 -13.99 -40.68
C GLY A 67 18.98 -12.77 -40.91
N GLY A 68 18.75 -11.66 -40.19
CA GLY A 68 19.48 -10.40 -40.37
C GLY A 68 18.91 -9.47 -41.43
N SER A 69 17.73 -9.76 -41.99
CA SER A 69 17.05 -8.90 -42.95
C SER A 69 16.86 -7.48 -42.39
N GLN A 70 17.07 -6.49 -43.26
CA GLN A 70 16.86 -5.08 -42.96
C GLN A 70 15.90 -4.51 -43.98
N ILE A 71 14.72 -4.12 -43.50
CA ILE A 71 13.64 -3.60 -44.34
C ILE A 71 13.27 -2.21 -43.88
N GLU A 72 13.03 -1.34 -44.85
CA GLU A 72 12.56 0.03 -44.63
C GLU A 72 11.16 0.18 -45.26
N TYR A 73 10.24 0.77 -44.51
CA TYR A 73 8.90 1.17 -44.96
C TYR A 73 8.61 2.60 -44.51
N ASP A 74 7.56 3.23 -45.02
CA ASP A 74 7.11 4.54 -44.54
C ASP A 74 6.39 4.37 -43.19
N ALA A 75 5.38 3.52 -43.14
CA ALA A 75 4.54 3.27 -41.97
C ALA A 75 4.13 1.80 -41.85
N LEU A 76 3.52 1.43 -40.73
CA LEU A 76 3.05 0.07 -40.44
C LEU A 76 1.62 0.09 -39.91
N ILE A 77 0.75 -0.73 -40.50
CA ILE A 77 -0.60 -0.98 -40.00
C ILE A 77 -0.85 -2.49 -39.87
N LEU A 78 -1.26 -2.94 -38.68
CA LEU A 78 -1.65 -4.32 -38.39
C LEU A 78 -3.14 -4.37 -38.03
N GLY A 79 -3.93 -5.19 -38.72
CA GLY A 79 -5.38 -5.28 -38.50
C GLY A 79 -6.09 -3.99 -38.92
N ASP A 80 -6.00 -3.66 -40.20
CA ASP A 80 -6.48 -2.40 -40.79
C ASP A 80 -8.01 -2.26 -40.71
N GLU A 81 -8.73 -3.38 -40.87
CA GLU A 81 -10.19 -3.41 -40.97
C GLU A 81 -10.83 -4.31 -39.91
N GLU A 82 -12.12 -4.07 -39.63
CA GLU A 82 -12.91 -4.91 -38.73
C GLU A 82 -12.84 -6.38 -39.18
N THR A 83 -12.66 -7.30 -38.23
CA THR A 83 -12.52 -8.76 -38.45
C THR A 83 -11.20 -9.24 -39.05
N TYR A 84 -10.37 -8.37 -39.63
CA TYR A 84 -9.07 -8.74 -40.16
C TYR A 84 -8.01 -8.84 -39.06
N ARG A 85 -7.04 -9.74 -39.26
CA ARG A 85 -5.90 -9.96 -38.36
C ARG A 85 -4.59 -9.72 -39.08
N GLY A 86 -3.73 -8.87 -38.52
CA GLY A 86 -2.36 -8.70 -38.97
C GLY A 86 -1.36 -9.17 -37.92
N ASP A 87 -0.50 -10.12 -38.31
CA ASP A 87 0.56 -10.65 -37.46
C ASP A 87 1.95 -10.29 -38.05
N LEU A 88 2.79 -9.60 -37.28
CA LEU A 88 4.18 -9.28 -37.65
C LEU A 88 5.15 -9.83 -36.62
N LEU A 89 6.12 -10.63 -37.09
CA LEU A 89 7.23 -11.15 -36.29
C LEU A 89 8.57 -10.59 -36.79
N ILE A 90 9.30 -9.89 -35.93
CA ILE A 90 10.69 -9.48 -36.16
C ILE A 90 11.57 -10.36 -35.28
N ALA A 91 12.15 -11.40 -35.87
CA ALA A 91 12.95 -12.40 -35.18
C ALA A 91 14.44 -12.22 -35.51
N GLY A 92 15.17 -11.57 -34.61
CA GLY A 92 16.62 -11.42 -34.73
C GLY A 92 17.41 -12.64 -34.27
N SER A 93 18.73 -12.48 -34.29
CA SER A 93 19.68 -13.37 -33.64
C SER A 93 20.70 -12.55 -32.85
N LEU A 94 21.12 -13.07 -31.70
CA LEU A 94 22.25 -12.54 -30.93
C LEU A 94 23.61 -12.72 -31.65
N THR A 95 23.62 -13.42 -32.77
CA THR A 95 24.81 -13.53 -33.62
C THR A 95 25.07 -12.17 -34.29
N PRO A 96 26.26 -11.57 -34.12
CA PRO A 96 26.57 -10.29 -34.75
C PRO A 96 26.31 -10.31 -36.26
N GLY A 97 25.56 -9.33 -36.75
CA GLY A 97 25.18 -9.21 -38.18
C GLY A 97 23.94 -10.00 -38.60
N LEU A 98 23.29 -10.74 -37.69
CA LEU A 98 22.01 -11.45 -37.94
C LEU A 98 20.84 -10.85 -37.14
N GLN A 99 20.95 -9.58 -36.75
CA GLN A 99 19.88 -8.84 -36.10
C GLN A 99 18.88 -8.38 -37.17
N ALA A 100 17.68 -8.95 -37.16
CA ALA A 100 16.60 -8.53 -38.03
C ALA A 100 16.12 -7.12 -37.63
N ARG A 101 15.87 -6.25 -38.61
CA ARG A 101 15.47 -4.86 -38.36
C ARG A 101 14.37 -4.42 -39.33
N LEU A 102 13.30 -3.88 -38.78
CA LEU A 102 12.33 -3.07 -39.52
C LEU A 102 12.56 -1.60 -39.17
N THR A 103 12.70 -0.75 -40.17
CA THR A 103 12.83 0.70 -40.01
C THR A 103 11.65 1.41 -40.68
N LEU A 104 11.07 2.39 -39.99
CA LEU A 104 9.92 3.16 -40.46
C LEU A 104 10.27 4.64 -40.56
N GLU A 105 10.04 5.26 -41.72
CA GLU A 105 10.60 6.58 -42.05
C GLU A 105 9.57 7.72 -42.09
N GLU A 106 8.27 7.41 -42.10
CA GLU A 106 7.22 8.43 -42.15
C GLU A 106 7.06 9.12 -40.79
N SER A 107 6.86 10.44 -40.83
CA SER A 107 6.38 11.19 -39.67
C SER A 107 4.95 10.76 -39.33
N GLY A 108 4.65 10.65 -38.04
CA GLY A 108 3.30 10.39 -37.55
C GLY A 108 2.68 11.62 -36.91
N SER A 109 1.46 11.43 -36.41
CA SER A 109 0.92 12.22 -35.30
C SER A 109 0.08 11.33 -34.42
N SER A 110 -0.27 11.81 -33.21
CA SER A 110 -1.15 11.08 -32.30
C SER A 110 -2.53 10.76 -32.88
N SER A 111 -2.92 11.39 -33.99
CA SER A 111 -4.17 11.12 -34.72
C SER A 111 -4.00 10.17 -35.90
N VAL A 112 -2.80 10.08 -36.47
CA VAL A 112 -2.44 9.16 -37.55
C VAL A 112 -1.01 8.67 -37.26
N PRO A 113 -0.86 7.65 -36.40
CA PRO A 113 0.44 7.18 -35.97
C PRO A 113 1.20 6.49 -37.11
N THR A 114 2.54 6.56 -37.07
CA THR A 114 3.42 5.84 -38.01
C THR A 114 3.27 4.32 -37.84
N VAL A 115 3.05 3.86 -36.61
CA VAL A 115 2.74 2.45 -36.31
C VAL A 115 1.36 2.35 -35.68
N GLN A 116 0.48 1.57 -36.31
CA GLN A 116 -0.88 1.29 -35.85
C GLN A 116 -1.04 -0.21 -35.67
N ILE A 117 -1.18 -0.67 -34.42
CA ILE A 117 -1.34 -2.08 -34.09
C ILE A 117 -2.78 -2.30 -33.62
N GLY A 118 -3.56 -3.03 -34.42
CA GLY A 118 -4.99 -3.22 -34.19
C GLY A 118 -5.74 -1.91 -34.44
N ARG A 119 -5.83 -1.49 -35.71
CA ARG A 119 -6.52 -0.25 -36.09
C ARG A 119 -8.02 -0.38 -35.85
N LEU A 120 -8.71 -1.09 -36.75
CA LEU A 120 -10.12 -1.49 -36.60
C LEU A 120 -10.26 -3.00 -36.29
N GLY A 121 -9.23 -3.79 -36.60
CA GLY A 121 -9.19 -5.24 -36.42
C GLY A 121 -8.26 -5.69 -35.31
N VAL A 122 -7.65 -6.88 -35.48
CA VAL A 122 -6.68 -7.43 -34.54
C VAL A 122 -5.27 -7.27 -35.10
N GLY A 123 -4.38 -6.59 -34.39
CA GLY A 123 -2.98 -6.46 -34.76
C GLY A 123 -2.06 -7.06 -33.71
N ASN A 124 -1.09 -7.86 -34.14
CA ASN A 124 -0.10 -8.46 -33.26
C ASN A 124 1.31 -8.18 -33.79
N LEU A 125 2.14 -7.54 -32.97
CA LEU A 125 3.56 -7.36 -33.22
C LEU A 125 4.37 -8.17 -32.21
N THR A 126 5.34 -8.94 -32.67
CA THR A 126 6.34 -9.58 -31.82
C THR A 126 7.74 -9.19 -32.28
N VAL A 127 8.55 -8.66 -31.37
CA VAL A 127 9.98 -8.39 -31.59
C VAL A 127 10.77 -9.28 -30.65
N THR A 128 11.62 -10.15 -31.21
CA THR A 128 12.32 -11.16 -30.42
C THR A 128 13.72 -11.49 -30.89
N GLY A 129 14.50 -12.16 -30.03
CA GLY A 129 15.80 -12.73 -30.36
C GLY A 129 16.89 -11.69 -30.69
N GLY A 130 16.76 -10.45 -30.23
CA GLY A 130 17.63 -9.34 -30.63
C GLY A 130 17.21 -8.66 -31.93
N GLY A 131 15.97 -8.88 -32.37
CA GLY A 131 15.34 -8.13 -33.46
C GLY A 131 15.03 -6.69 -33.03
N SER A 132 14.83 -5.80 -34.00
CA SER A 132 14.50 -4.40 -33.71
C SER A 132 13.46 -3.79 -34.64
N LEU A 133 12.56 -2.99 -34.04
CA LEU A 133 11.70 -2.03 -34.72
C LEU A 133 12.21 -0.62 -34.41
N VAL A 134 12.52 0.16 -35.44
CA VAL A 134 13.06 1.53 -35.29
C VAL A 134 12.24 2.50 -36.13
N LEU A 135 11.57 3.44 -35.48
CA LEU A 135 10.98 4.58 -36.16
C LEU A 135 12.07 5.65 -36.26
N SER A 136 12.41 6.11 -37.47
CA SER A 136 13.57 6.97 -37.72
C SER A 136 13.24 8.46 -37.76
N ASN A 137 11.97 8.83 -37.95
CA ASN A 137 11.51 10.21 -37.95
C ASN A 137 11.22 10.70 -36.53
N SER A 138 11.69 11.91 -36.17
CA SER A 138 11.55 12.46 -34.81
C SER A 138 10.11 12.68 -34.35
N LEU A 139 9.15 12.72 -35.28
CA LEU A 139 7.71 12.88 -35.01
C LEU A 139 6.93 11.57 -35.19
N ALA A 140 7.64 10.43 -35.26
CA ALA A 140 6.99 9.16 -35.49
C ALA A 140 6.41 8.60 -34.19
N ASP A 141 5.11 8.30 -34.24
CA ASP A 141 4.31 7.82 -33.12
C ASP A 141 3.98 6.32 -33.27
N LEU A 142 3.75 5.66 -32.14
CA LEU A 142 3.27 4.28 -32.08
C LEU A 142 1.97 4.21 -31.27
N SER A 143 0.94 3.58 -31.83
CA SER A 143 -0.35 3.37 -31.15
C SER A 143 -0.80 1.91 -31.24
N ILE A 144 -1.31 1.39 -30.12
CA ILE A 144 -1.79 0.01 -29.95
C ILE A 144 -3.26 0.04 -29.51
N GLY A 145 -4.14 -0.63 -30.24
CA GLY A 145 -5.59 -0.58 -30.03
C GLY A 145 -6.12 0.80 -30.42
N VAL A 146 -6.07 1.12 -31.71
CA VAL A 146 -6.23 2.50 -32.22
C VAL A 146 -7.67 2.96 -32.15
N ASP A 147 -8.58 2.31 -32.89
CA ASP A 147 -10.00 2.66 -32.90
C ASP A 147 -10.80 1.82 -31.88
N THR A 148 -12.05 2.23 -31.61
CA THR A 148 -12.94 1.59 -30.62
C THR A 148 -13.13 0.07 -30.76
N SER A 149 -13.05 -0.49 -31.98
CA SER A 149 -13.12 -1.93 -32.25
C SER A 149 -11.75 -2.61 -32.32
N GLY A 150 -10.68 -1.81 -32.40
CA GLY A 150 -9.30 -2.26 -32.56
C GLY A 150 -8.78 -2.98 -31.33
N VAL A 151 -8.09 -4.10 -31.56
CA VAL A 151 -7.38 -4.86 -30.53
C VAL A 151 -5.93 -5.02 -30.97
N GLY A 152 -5.03 -4.30 -30.30
CA GLY A 152 -3.61 -4.34 -30.57
C GLY A 152 -2.83 -5.08 -29.48
N THR A 153 -1.85 -5.88 -29.87
CA THR A 153 -0.88 -6.50 -28.95
C THR A 153 0.54 -6.31 -29.47
N MET A 154 1.44 -5.83 -28.61
CA MET A 154 2.88 -5.76 -28.88
C MET A 154 3.66 -6.50 -27.80
N THR A 155 4.37 -7.55 -28.19
CA THR A 155 5.28 -8.28 -27.29
C THR A 155 6.72 -8.05 -27.73
N VAL A 156 7.53 -7.49 -26.84
CA VAL A 156 8.98 -7.31 -27.03
C VAL A 156 9.67 -8.22 -26.03
N THR A 157 10.30 -9.29 -26.50
CA THR A 157 10.83 -10.35 -25.64
C THR A 157 12.22 -10.81 -26.07
N GLY A 158 13.01 -11.24 -25.10
CA GLY A 158 14.34 -11.79 -25.32
C GLY A 158 15.40 -10.70 -25.29
N GLN A 159 16.57 -11.10 -24.82
CA GLN A 159 17.70 -10.22 -24.59
C GLN A 159 18.03 -9.38 -25.84
N LEU A 160 18.23 -8.07 -25.65
CA LEU A 160 18.58 -7.09 -26.69
C LEU A 160 17.54 -6.87 -27.78
N SER A 161 16.33 -7.44 -27.67
CA SER A 161 15.21 -7.05 -28.53
C SER A 161 14.83 -5.60 -28.23
N LEU A 162 14.61 -4.79 -29.27
CA LEU A 162 14.55 -3.34 -29.15
C LEU A 162 13.43 -2.71 -29.97
N VAL A 163 12.59 -1.89 -29.34
CA VAL A 163 11.68 -0.97 -30.03
C VAL A 163 12.07 0.47 -29.70
N VAL A 164 12.27 1.29 -30.73
CA VAL A 164 12.59 2.72 -30.59
C VAL A 164 11.46 3.55 -31.20
N VAL A 165 10.81 4.35 -30.35
CA VAL A 165 9.75 5.29 -30.73
C VAL A 165 10.27 6.72 -30.49
N PRO A 166 10.44 7.56 -31.51
CA PRO A 166 10.93 8.92 -31.30
C PRO A 166 10.00 9.78 -30.49
N ASP A 167 8.71 9.85 -30.83
CA ASP A 167 7.74 10.73 -30.19
C ASP A 167 6.76 9.95 -29.29
N THR A 168 5.45 10.08 -29.49
CA THR A 168 4.43 9.60 -28.55
C THR A 168 4.17 8.11 -28.73
N HIS A 169 4.07 7.41 -27.59
CA HIS A 169 3.69 6.01 -27.56
C HIS A 169 2.39 5.81 -26.76
N THR A 170 1.35 5.32 -27.43
CA THR A 170 0.02 5.07 -26.84
C THR A 170 -0.31 3.57 -26.78
N VAL A 171 -0.74 3.10 -25.61
CA VAL A 171 -1.26 1.74 -25.41
C VAL A 171 -2.72 1.83 -24.96
N GLY A 172 -3.64 1.43 -25.82
CA GLY A 172 -5.08 1.63 -25.64
C GLY A 172 -5.44 3.08 -25.97
N ASP A 173 -5.76 3.33 -27.23
CA ASP A 173 -6.02 4.66 -27.76
C ASP A 173 -7.52 5.03 -27.66
N ASP A 174 -8.36 4.47 -28.53
CA ASP A 174 -9.81 4.32 -28.35
C ASP A 174 -10.21 2.85 -28.09
N GLY A 175 -9.37 1.90 -28.49
CA GLY A 175 -9.60 0.45 -28.42
C GLY A 175 -8.88 -0.25 -27.26
N ILE A 176 -8.60 -1.54 -27.44
CA ILE A 176 -7.88 -2.36 -26.47
C ILE A 176 -6.42 -2.48 -26.90
N GLY A 177 -5.51 -1.93 -26.11
CA GLY A 177 -4.07 -2.03 -26.34
C GLY A 177 -3.39 -2.84 -25.23
N HIS A 178 -2.51 -3.75 -25.65
CA HIS A 178 -1.67 -4.53 -24.75
C HIS A 178 -0.21 -4.47 -25.17
N MET A 179 0.69 -4.18 -24.22
CA MET A 179 2.13 -4.25 -24.43
C MET A 179 2.80 -5.12 -23.36
N GLU A 180 3.74 -5.96 -23.79
CA GLU A 180 4.61 -6.73 -22.93
C GLU A 180 6.09 -6.45 -23.25
N VAL A 181 6.89 -6.18 -22.23
CA VAL A 181 8.35 -6.05 -22.31
C VAL A 181 8.98 -7.08 -21.39
N LEU A 182 9.58 -8.11 -21.98
CA LEU A 182 9.93 -9.36 -21.31
C LEU A 182 11.40 -9.76 -21.53
N ASP A 183 11.93 -10.58 -20.64
CA ASP A 183 13.18 -11.34 -20.81
C ASP A 183 14.41 -10.50 -21.26
N GLY A 184 14.57 -9.28 -20.74
CA GLY A 184 15.71 -8.42 -21.04
C GLY A 184 15.58 -7.57 -22.31
N ALA A 185 14.35 -7.39 -22.79
CA ALA A 185 14.02 -6.51 -23.91
C ALA A 185 13.90 -5.04 -23.49
N MET A 186 13.93 -4.13 -24.47
CA MET A 186 13.79 -2.69 -24.22
C MET A 186 12.82 -2.02 -25.19
N VAL A 187 11.93 -1.19 -24.65
CA VAL A 187 11.11 -0.23 -25.40
C VAL A 187 11.50 1.16 -24.91
N LEU A 188 11.90 2.06 -25.80
CA LEU A 188 12.33 3.39 -25.40
C LEU A 188 11.82 4.51 -26.29
N ASN A 189 11.57 5.64 -25.66
CA ASN A 189 11.45 6.90 -26.36
C ASN A 189 12.83 7.51 -26.65
N SER A 190 13.05 8.00 -27.88
CA SER A 190 14.35 8.57 -28.29
C SER A 190 14.38 10.09 -28.37
N ASP A 191 13.25 10.77 -28.58
CA ASP A 191 13.16 12.22 -28.41
C ASP A 191 13.01 12.59 -26.93
N THR A 192 13.64 13.68 -26.51
CA THR A 192 13.58 14.19 -25.14
C THR A 192 12.22 14.72 -24.69
N THR A 193 11.32 15.06 -25.63
CA THR A 193 9.96 15.53 -25.31
C THR A 193 8.89 14.47 -25.47
N ALA A 194 9.32 13.23 -25.72
CA ALA A 194 8.44 12.12 -26.02
C ALA A 194 7.67 11.64 -24.78
N THR A 195 6.37 11.50 -24.95
CA THR A 195 5.45 11.08 -23.88
C THR A 195 4.90 9.68 -24.12
N ALA A 196 4.35 9.07 -23.07
CA ALA A 196 3.61 7.83 -23.19
C ALA A 196 2.24 7.90 -22.50
N VAL A 197 1.25 7.24 -23.08
CA VAL A 197 -0.12 7.19 -22.56
C VAL A 197 -0.63 5.76 -22.56
N VAL A 198 -1.21 5.32 -21.44
CA VAL A 198 -1.85 4.01 -21.29
C VAL A 198 -3.33 4.23 -20.97
N GLY A 199 -4.23 3.88 -21.89
CA GLY A 199 -5.67 4.17 -21.77
C GLY A 199 -5.98 5.65 -21.99
N ARG A 200 -5.88 6.11 -23.25
CA ARG A 200 -6.02 7.53 -23.61
C ARG A 200 -7.46 8.02 -23.52
N ASN A 201 -8.36 7.50 -24.36
CA ASN A 201 -9.74 7.99 -24.47
C ASN A 201 -10.74 7.16 -23.66
N ALA A 202 -11.96 7.66 -23.48
CA ALA A 202 -12.96 7.09 -22.57
C ALA A 202 -13.37 5.63 -22.86
N SER A 203 -13.28 5.14 -24.11
CA SER A 203 -13.54 3.74 -24.46
C SER A 203 -12.32 2.83 -24.35
N ALA A 204 -11.14 3.42 -24.15
CA ALA A 204 -9.88 2.72 -24.26
C ALA A 204 -9.58 1.86 -23.03
N THR A 205 -8.93 0.73 -23.29
CA THR A 205 -8.30 -0.09 -22.25
C THR A 205 -6.85 -0.33 -22.62
N GLY A 206 -5.95 0.31 -21.89
CA GLY A 206 -4.50 0.13 -22.02
C GLY A 206 -3.94 -0.76 -20.93
N SER A 207 -3.08 -1.70 -21.30
CA SER A 207 -2.38 -2.57 -20.36
C SER A 207 -0.93 -2.76 -20.75
N VAL A 208 -0.02 -2.57 -19.79
CA VAL A 208 1.43 -2.74 -19.98
C VAL A 208 1.98 -3.68 -18.91
N LEU A 209 2.75 -4.67 -19.32
CA LEU A 209 3.53 -5.54 -18.46
C LEU A 209 5.02 -5.35 -18.75
N VAL A 210 5.82 -5.05 -17.71
CA VAL A 210 7.29 -5.06 -17.78
C VAL A 210 7.79 -6.11 -16.80
N ASP A 211 8.24 -7.25 -17.33
CA ASP A 211 8.58 -8.43 -16.54
C ASP A 211 10.00 -8.94 -16.81
N GLY A 212 10.69 -9.28 -15.73
CA GLY A 212 11.99 -9.93 -15.79
C GLY A 212 13.17 -8.96 -15.73
N ALA A 213 14.30 -9.45 -15.22
CA ALA A 213 15.49 -8.66 -15.02
C ALA A 213 16.05 -8.13 -16.36
N GLY A 214 16.28 -6.82 -16.42
CA GLY A 214 16.78 -6.15 -17.62
C GLY A 214 15.71 -5.79 -18.64
N SER A 215 14.45 -6.14 -18.40
CA SER A 215 13.32 -5.64 -19.18
C SER A 215 13.05 -4.19 -18.80
N ILE A 216 13.10 -3.29 -19.80
CA ILE A 216 13.05 -1.85 -19.57
C ILE A 216 12.01 -1.21 -20.48
N TRP A 217 11.10 -0.45 -19.88
CA TRP A 217 10.29 0.54 -20.60
C TRP A 217 10.72 1.94 -20.20
N GLN A 218 11.35 2.66 -21.14
CA GLN A 218 11.94 3.97 -20.90
C GLN A 218 11.15 5.07 -21.62
N ILE A 219 10.74 6.07 -20.85
CA ILE A 219 10.04 7.26 -21.33
C ILE A 219 10.94 8.48 -21.07
N GLN A 220 10.91 9.47 -21.96
CA GLN A 220 11.80 10.64 -21.86
C GLN A 220 11.14 11.87 -21.24
N ASP A 221 9.82 12.00 -21.37
CA ASP A 221 9.04 13.05 -20.71
C ASP A 221 7.88 12.42 -19.92
N ASN A 222 6.64 12.85 -20.14
CA ASN A 222 5.52 12.48 -19.29
C ASN A 222 4.99 11.06 -19.56
N LEU A 223 4.59 10.37 -18.49
CA LEU A 223 3.82 9.13 -18.55
C LEU A 223 2.43 9.37 -17.97
N THR A 224 1.38 9.04 -18.72
CA THR A 224 0.00 9.07 -18.21
C THR A 224 -0.61 7.68 -18.21
N ILE A 225 -1.14 7.24 -17.06
CA ILE A 225 -1.82 5.95 -16.89
C ILE A 225 -3.28 6.23 -16.54
N GLY A 226 -4.20 5.87 -17.43
CA GLY A 226 -5.64 6.11 -17.32
C GLY A 226 -5.97 7.61 -17.43
N LEU A 227 -5.88 8.18 -18.63
CA LEU A 227 -6.21 9.60 -18.87
C LEU A 227 -7.73 9.81 -18.78
N ASP A 228 -8.46 9.44 -19.83
CA ASP A 228 -9.93 9.33 -19.81
C ASP A 228 -10.38 7.86 -19.81
N GLY A 229 -9.54 6.97 -20.31
CA GLY A 229 -9.76 5.52 -20.36
C GLY A 229 -9.24 4.78 -19.13
N VAL A 230 -9.29 3.44 -19.20
CA VAL A 230 -8.69 2.57 -18.18
C VAL A 230 -7.24 2.28 -18.57
N GLY A 231 -6.30 2.60 -17.68
CA GLY A 231 -4.88 2.34 -17.89
C GLY A 231 -4.31 1.49 -16.77
N SER A 232 -3.54 0.47 -17.11
CA SER A 232 -2.88 -0.40 -16.15
C SER A 232 -1.42 -0.66 -16.52
N VAL A 233 -0.52 -0.54 -15.55
CA VAL A 233 0.89 -0.87 -15.70
C VAL A 233 1.30 -1.81 -14.58
N THR A 234 1.86 -2.96 -14.93
CA THR A 234 2.42 -3.94 -13.99
C THR A 234 3.92 -4.07 -14.20
N ILE A 235 4.69 -4.01 -13.11
CA ILE A 235 6.15 -4.15 -13.14
C ILE A 235 6.56 -5.29 -12.22
N SER A 236 7.08 -6.37 -12.78
CA SER A 236 7.34 -7.60 -12.03
C SER A 236 8.74 -8.16 -12.25
N ASN A 237 9.18 -9.03 -11.34
CA ASN A 237 10.41 -9.82 -11.47
C ASN A 237 11.66 -9.00 -11.85
N LEU A 238 11.89 -7.86 -11.18
CA LEU A 238 13.00 -6.91 -11.43
C LEU A 238 12.92 -6.14 -12.76
N GLY A 239 11.75 -6.09 -13.40
CA GLY A 239 11.49 -5.16 -14.50
C GLY A 239 11.60 -3.69 -14.06
N LEU A 240 11.84 -2.80 -15.03
CA LEU A 240 12.03 -1.37 -14.80
C LEU A 240 11.15 -0.54 -15.74
N VAL A 241 10.35 0.37 -15.16
CA VAL A 241 9.76 1.50 -15.88
C VAL A 241 10.51 2.76 -15.46
N ASP A 242 11.12 3.45 -16.42
CA ASP A 242 12.01 4.59 -16.19
C ASP A 242 11.52 5.85 -16.92
N VAL A 243 10.99 6.77 -16.12
CA VAL A 243 10.51 8.13 -16.41
C VAL A 243 11.32 9.16 -15.60
N ASP A 244 12.52 8.78 -15.12
CA ASP A 244 13.36 9.60 -14.22
C ASP A 244 14.14 10.65 -15.03
N ARG A 245 13.41 11.60 -15.63
CA ARG A 245 13.96 12.73 -16.38
C ARG A 245 13.59 14.05 -15.72
N LEU A 246 14.46 15.04 -15.88
CA LEU A 246 14.30 16.33 -15.22
C LEU A 246 13.02 17.02 -15.72
N GLY A 247 12.06 17.22 -14.82
CA GLY A 247 10.79 17.89 -15.12
C GLY A 247 9.69 16.97 -15.64
N ALA A 248 9.99 15.70 -15.93
CA ALA A 248 8.98 14.72 -16.29
C ALA A 248 8.01 14.48 -15.13
N VAL A 249 6.75 14.30 -15.47
CA VAL A 249 5.66 14.00 -14.56
C VAL A 249 5.00 12.70 -14.97
N THR A 250 4.87 11.78 -14.02
CA THR A 250 3.98 10.63 -14.17
C THR A 250 2.63 10.97 -13.55
N THR A 251 1.55 10.81 -14.31
CA THR A 251 0.19 10.96 -13.82
C THR A 251 -0.51 9.60 -13.84
N ILE A 252 -0.89 9.11 -12.66
CA ILE A 252 -1.80 7.97 -12.53
C ILE A 252 -3.19 8.56 -12.32
N GLY A 253 -3.99 8.60 -13.39
CA GLY A 253 -5.34 9.16 -13.36
C GLY A 253 -6.30 8.30 -12.52
N ALA A 254 -7.54 8.77 -12.32
CA ALA A 254 -8.51 8.12 -11.42
C ALA A 254 -8.84 6.67 -11.83
N SER A 255 -8.82 6.37 -13.13
CA SER A 255 -8.98 5.02 -13.70
C SER A 255 -7.64 4.33 -14.00
N GLY A 256 -6.53 4.89 -13.50
CA GLY A 256 -5.18 4.40 -13.67
C GLY A 256 -4.75 3.48 -12.52
N SER A 257 -4.01 2.42 -12.84
CA SER A 257 -3.33 1.58 -11.86
C SER A 257 -1.86 1.35 -12.20
N LEU A 258 -1.01 1.45 -11.17
CA LEU A 258 0.38 1.01 -11.19
C LEU A 258 0.58 -0.05 -10.11
N GLU A 259 0.89 -1.27 -10.53
CA GLU A 259 1.14 -2.41 -9.63
C GLU A 259 2.58 -2.89 -9.77
N LEU A 260 3.25 -3.09 -8.63
CA LEU A 260 4.59 -3.67 -8.59
C LEU A 260 4.53 -5.09 -8.02
N ASP A 261 5.32 -6.00 -8.56
CA ASP A 261 5.57 -7.33 -7.99
C ASP A 261 7.06 -7.71 -8.07
N GLY A 262 7.85 -7.08 -7.19
CA GLY A 262 9.31 -7.13 -7.22
C GLY A 262 9.94 -6.25 -8.31
N GLY A 263 9.17 -5.40 -8.98
CA GLY A 263 9.64 -4.44 -9.97
C GLY A 263 10.17 -3.12 -9.38
N THR A 264 10.68 -2.25 -10.25
CA THR A 264 11.03 -0.86 -9.93
C THR A 264 10.31 0.11 -10.85
N PHE A 265 9.64 1.09 -10.25
CA PHE A 265 9.17 2.29 -10.93
C PHE A 265 10.09 3.46 -10.58
N ALA A 266 10.60 4.18 -11.59
CA ALA A 266 11.40 5.38 -11.39
C ALA A 266 10.79 6.54 -12.18
N GLY A 267 10.17 7.49 -11.50
CA GLY A 267 9.61 8.70 -12.14
C GLY A 267 9.80 9.90 -11.23
N ALA A 268 10.48 10.94 -11.71
CA ALA A 268 10.95 12.04 -10.84
C ALA A 268 9.82 12.68 -9.99
N ASN A 269 8.67 12.93 -10.61
CA ASN A 269 7.47 13.45 -9.95
C ASN A 269 6.27 12.56 -10.32
N VAL A 270 5.47 12.17 -9.32
CA VAL A 270 4.28 11.33 -9.51
C VAL A 270 3.05 12.02 -8.95
N THR A 271 2.08 12.31 -9.81
CA THR A 271 0.73 12.72 -9.41
C THR A 271 -0.15 11.48 -9.37
N LEU A 272 -0.59 11.10 -8.17
CA LEU A 272 -1.42 9.92 -7.96
C LEU A 272 -2.87 10.33 -7.72
N ASN A 273 -3.77 9.91 -8.63
CA ASN A 273 -5.22 10.06 -8.51
C ASN A 273 -5.95 8.71 -8.51
N GLY A 274 -5.34 7.68 -9.09
CA GLY A 274 -5.85 6.31 -9.09
C GLY A 274 -5.16 5.46 -8.03
N THR A 275 -4.69 4.29 -8.45
CA THR A 275 -4.14 3.26 -7.55
C THR A 275 -2.66 3.01 -7.78
N LEU A 276 -1.91 2.91 -6.69
CA LEU A 276 -0.52 2.44 -6.65
C LEU A 276 -0.44 1.31 -5.62
N GLY A 277 0.18 0.18 -5.94
CA GLY A 277 0.24 -0.90 -4.96
C GLY A 277 1.22 -2.01 -5.29
N GLY A 278 1.15 -3.06 -4.48
CA GLY A 278 1.94 -4.27 -4.68
C GLY A 278 3.23 -4.31 -3.85
N SER A 279 4.24 -4.99 -4.37
CA SER A 279 5.56 -5.11 -3.77
C SER A 279 6.67 -4.62 -4.72
N GLY A 280 7.61 -3.81 -4.25
CA GLY A 280 8.66 -3.27 -5.11
C GLY A 280 9.25 -1.95 -4.61
N LEU A 281 9.92 -1.26 -5.53
CA LEU A 281 10.56 0.03 -5.28
C LEU A 281 9.94 1.12 -6.15
N VAL A 282 9.52 2.20 -5.50
CA VAL A 282 9.04 3.42 -6.15
C VAL A 282 10.06 4.53 -5.86
N ARG A 283 10.63 5.08 -6.93
CA ARG A 283 11.52 6.24 -6.90
C ARG A 283 10.79 7.44 -7.51
N GLY A 284 10.85 8.58 -6.83
CA GLY A 284 10.08 9.76 -7.21
C GLY A 284 9.25 10.37 -6.08
N THR A 285 9.13 11.69 -6.09
CA THR A 285 8.24 12.40 -5.18
C THR A 285 6.79 12.13 -5.55
N ILE A 286 5.97 11.69 -4.60
CA ILE A 286 4.55 11.39 -4.81
C ILE A 286 3.68 12.49 -4.22
N THR A 287 2.73 12.98 -5.01
CA THR A 287 1.62 13.82 -4.55
C THR A 287 0.31 13.09 -4.82
N SER A 288 -0.35 12.62 -3.76
CA SER A 288 -1.63 11.91 -3.84
C SER A 288 -2.80 12.87 -3.70
N SER A 289 -3.82 12.72 -4.55
CA SER A 289 -5.10 13.43 -4.40
C SER A 289 -6.05 12.71 -3.43
N ALA A 290 -7.24 13.29 -3.21
CA ALA A 290 -8.20 12.80 -2.21
C ALA A 290 -8.70 11.37 -2.43
N ASP A 291 -8.83 10.99 -3.71
CA ASP A 291 -9.38 9.70 -4.13
C ASP A 291 -8.28 8.65 -4.40
N ALA A 292 -7.01 9.07 -4.30
CA ALA A 292 -5.86 8.22 -4.52
C ALA A 292 -5.79 7.08 -3.48
N LEU A 293 -5.31 5.93 -3.93
CA LEU A 293 -5.07 4.77 -3.07
C LEU A 293 -3.65 4.24 -3.27
N ILE A 294 -2.87 4.19 -2.18
CA ILE A 294 -1.69 3.35 -2.06
C ILE A 294 -2.10 2.08 -1.30
N ASP A 295 -2.13 0.90 -1.95
CA ASP A 295 -2.54 -0.37 -1.31
C ASP A 295 -1.37 -1.36 -1.22
N VAL A 296 -1.07 -1.78 0.01
CA VAL A 296 -0.06 -2.80 0.33
C VAL A 296 -0.77 -3.99 0.96
N GLY A 297 -0.92 -5.04 0.18
CA GLY A 297 -1.58 -6.29 0.57
C GLY A 297 -0.71 -7.22 1.41
N THR A 298 -1.25 -8.41 1.69
CA THR A 298 -0.64 -9.36 2.62
C THR A 298 0.67 -9.93 2.07
N GLY A 299 1.73 -9.88 2.89
CA GLY A 299 3.06 -10.34 2.50
C GLY A 299 3.79 -9.43 1.51
N GLN A 300 3.18 -8.32 1.08
CA GLN A 300 3.80 -7.36 0.18
C GLN A 300 4.73 -6.41 0.94
N LEU A 301 5.80 -5.97 0.27
CA LEU A 301 6.73 -4.97 0.75
C LEU A 301 6.85 -3.87 -0.32
N LEU A 302 6.32 -2.68 -0.02
CA LEU A 302 6.39 -1.52 -0.89
C LEU A 302 7.30 -0.45 -0.29
N ARG A 303 8.26 0.05 -1.07
CA ARG A 303 9.28 0.99 -0.61
C ARG A 303 9.29 2.26 -1.46
N PHE A 304 9.35 3.40 -0.78
CA PHE A 304 9.43 4.73 -1.39
C PHE A 304 10.77 5.37 -1.03
N THR A 305 11.53 5.83 -2.03
CA THR A 305 12.86 6.46 -1.79
C THR A 305 12.82 7.95 -1.59
N ASP A 306 11.75 8.61 -2.03
CA ASP A 306 11.60 10.07 -2.05
C ASP A 306 10.29 10.47 -1.36
N ASP A 307 10.07 11.77 -1.22
CA ASP A 307 8.98 12.31 -0.40
C ASP A 307 7.59 11.87 -0.88
N VAL A 308 6.70 11.55 0.05
CA VAL A 308 5.31 11.19 -0.23
C VAL A 308 4.37 12.14 0.51
N SER A 309 3.57 12.87 -0.25
CA SER A 309 2.53 13.75 0.25
C SER A 309 1.15 13.11 0.06
N ASN A 310 0.51 12.73 1.15
CA ASN A 310 -0.72 11.96 1.14
C ASN A 310 -1.95 12.82 1.46
N GLN A 311 -2.81 13.06 0.46
CA GLN A 311 -4.19 13.55 0.67
C GLN A 311 -5.24 12.44 0.50
N GLY A 312 -4.83 11.26 0.04
CA GLY A 312 -5.71 10.12 -0.23
C GLY A 312 -5.62 9.06 0.86
N SER A 313 -5.66 7.80 0.47
CA SER A 313 -5.59 6.65 1.37
C SER A 313 -4.33 5.83 1.15
N VAL A 314 -3.56 5.61 2.21
CA VAL A 314 -2.53 4.57 2.30
C VAL A 314 -3.12 3.42 3.12
N ARG A 315 -3.27 2.25 2.51
CA ARG A 315 -3.79 1.05 3.18
C ARG A 315 -2.74 -0.04 3.24
N VAL A 316 -2.48 -0.58 4.43
CA VAL A 316 -1.52 -1.67 4.64
C VAL A 316 -2.21 -2.84 5.36
N ARG A 317 -2.31 -3.99 4.69
CA ARG A 317 -3.05 -5.18 5.14
C ARG A 317 -2.17 -6.42 5.21
N GLY A 318 -1.59 -6.71 6.37
CA GLY A 318 -0.67 -7.85 6.50
C GLY A 318 0.64 -7.70 5.72
N GLY A 319 0.90 -6.53 5.14
CA GLY A 319 2.13 -6.17 4.41
C GLY A 319 2.95 -5.11 5.14
N GLU A 320 3.95 -4.58 4.45
CA GLU A 320 4.86 -3.56 4.96
C GLU A 320 5.04 -2.40 3.95
N ALA A 321 4.74 -1.18 4.40
CA ALA A 321 5.06 0.04 3.67
C ALA A 321 6.28 0.72 4.32
N VAL A 322 7.27 1.11 3.51
CA VAL A 322 8.50 1.77 3.98
C VAL A 322 8.71 3.08 3.24
N PHE A 323 8.67 4.18 3.99
CA PHE A 323 8.97 5.52 3.50
C PHE A 323 10.39 5.89 3.96
N LEU A 324 11.32 5.97 3.00
CA LEU A 324 12.74 6.22 3.27
C LEU A 324 13.09 7.71 3.35
N ALA A 325 12.24 8.57 2.79
CA ALA A 325 12.31 10.01 2.88
C ALA A 325 11.09 10.57 3.63
N GLY A 326 10.75 11.85 3.43
CA GLY A 326 9.64 12.51 4.10
C GLY A 326 8.29 11.87 3.76
N PHE A 327 7.41 11.81 4.76
CA PHE A 327 6.01 11.45 4.56
C PHE A 327 5.14 12.49 5.25
N ASP A 328 4.29 13.16 4.48
CA ASP A 328 3.31 14.11 5.00
C ASP A 328 1.92 13.48 4.92
N ASN A 329 1.26 13.29 6.06
CA ASN A 329 -0.15 12.93 6.08
C ASN A 329 -1.00 14.20 6.18
N LEU A 330 -1.55 14.65 5.05
CA LEU A 330 -2.09 15.99 4.93
C LEU A 330 -3.44 16.15 5.62
N THR A 331 -3.65 17.35 6.17
CA THR A 331 -4.93 17.81 6.69
C THR A 331 -5.97 18.00 5.57
N THR A 332 -7.26 18.07 5.93
CA THR A 332 -8.33 18.47 5.00
C THR A 332 -8.06 19.85 4.39
N GLY A 333 -8.13 19.94 3.06
CA GLY A 333 -8.44 21.20 2.38
C GLY A 333 -9.94 21.50 2.43
N SER A 334 -10.37 22.70 2.01
CA SER A 334 -11.75 23.21 2.19
C SER A 334 -12.88 22.35 1.57
N GLN A 335 -12.56 21.36 0.73
CA GLN A 335 -13.53 20.45 0.09
C GLN A 335 -12.99 19.01 -0.11
N SER A 336 -11.97 18.60 0.64
CA SER A 336 -11.29 17.31 0.43
C SER A 336 -11.15 16.53 1.74
N ALA A 337 -11.24 15.19 1.66
CA ALA A 337 -10.96 14.32 2.79
C ALA A 337 -9.50 14.46 3.26
N PRO A 338 -9.21 14.26 4.55
CA PRO A 338 -7.82 14.27 5.01
C PRO A 338 -7.08 13.05 4.47
N GLY A 339 -5.76 13.16 4.38
CA GLY A 339 -4.90 12.00 4.16
C GLY A 339 -5.15 10.95 5.23
N ARG A 340 -5.24 9.68 4.82
CA ARG A 340 -5.49 8.55 5.71
C ARG A 340 -4.41 7.50 5.57
N VAL A 341 -3.91 6.99 6.70
CA VAL A 341 -3.09 5.77 6.78
C VAL A 341 -3.89 4.73 7.55
N THR A 342 -4.27 3.62 6.92
CA THR A 342 -5.07 2.55 7.53
C THR A 342 -4.26 1.26 7.61
N LEU A 343 -4.20 0.67 8.80
CA LEU A 343 -3.43 -0.53 9.10
C LEU A 343 -4.37 -1.67 9.54
N GLU A 344 -4.26 -2.83 8.89
CA GLU A 344 -4.94 -4.08 9.24
C GLU A 344 -3.91 -5.20 9.33
N SER A 345 -3.48 -5.56 10.54
CA SER A 345 -2.31 -6.43 10.77
C SER A 345 -1.06 -6.00 9.99
N GLY A 346 -0.92 -4.70 9.71
CA GLY A 346 0.09 -4.12 8.81
C GLY A 346 1.28 -3.53 9.54
N ARG A 347 2.34 -3.23 8.77
CA ARG A 347 3.52 -2.51 9.25
C ARG A 347 3.78 -1.28 8.39
N VAL A 348 4.05 -0.16 9.05
CA VAL A 348 4.54 1.06 8.38
C VAL A 348 5.82 1.54 9.03
N ARG A 349 6.74 2.06 8.20
CA ARG A 349 8.01 2.63 8.64
C ARG A 349 8.22 4.00 8.02
N PHE A 350 8.32 5.02 8.88
CA PHE A 350 8.77 6.36 8.52
C PHE A 350 10.22 6.50 8.98
N SER A 351 11.12 6.79 8.04
CA SER A 351 12.56 6.91 8.35
C SER A 351 12.92 8.32 8.84
N GLU A 352 12.12 9.30 8.49
CA GLU A 352 12.16 10.68 8.98
C GLU A 352 10.94 10.92 9.90
N PRO A 353 10.98 11.93 10.79
CA PRO A 353 9.84 12.29 11.64
C PRO A 353 8.58 12.60 10.82
N LEU A 354 7.44 12.06 11.26
CA LEU A 354 6.13 12.23 10.63
C LEU A 354 5.37 13.39 11.25
N ALA A 355 4.99 14.38 10.44
CA ALA A 355 3.93 15.32 10.77
C ALA A 355 2.56 14.75 10.35
N ASN A 356 1.76 14.30 11.31
CA ASN A 356 0.41 13.82 11.04
C ASN A 356 -0.61 14.98 11.15
N GLY A 357 -1.14 15.44 10.02
CA GLY A 357 -2.31 16.35 9.96
C GLY A 357 -3.58 15.67 9.49
N GLY A 358 -3.50 14.40 9.05
CA GLY A 358 -4.61 13.57 8.65
C GLY A 358 -4.95 12.49 9.68
N VAL A 359 -5.41 11.33 9.22
CA VAL A 359 -5.83 10.21 10.08
C VAL A 359 -4.84 9.05 10.00
N ILE A 360 -4.37 8.55 11.13
CA ILE A 360 -3.73 7.23 11.25
C ILE A 360 -4.74 6.30 11.94
N ALA A 361 -5.22 5.30 11.23
CA ALA A 361 -6.23 4.35 11.70
C ALA A 361 -5.65 2.95 11.84
N VAL A 362 -5.55 2.47 13.08
CA VAL A 362 -5.25 1.09 13.43
C VAL A 362 -6.57 0.32 13.47
N ALA A 363 -6.94 -0.31 12.36
CA ALA A 363 -8.30 -0.79 12.12
C ALA A 363 -8.56 -2.21 12.64
N SER A 364 -7.60 -3.11 12.57
CA SER A 364 -7.74 -4.48 13.10
C SER A 364 -6.40 -5.18 13.29
N GLY A 365 -6.39 -6.20 14.16
CA GLY A 365 -5.20 -7.02 14.42
C GLY A 365 -4.06 -6.26 15.10
N THR A 366 -2.86 -6.83 15.05
CA THR A 366 -1.65 -6.22 15.61
C THR A 366 -0.89 -5.46 14.53
N ASN A 367 -0.72 -4.16 14.74
CA ASN A 367 -0.12 -3.24 13.78
C ASN A 367 1.15 -2.64 14.35
N HIS A 368 2.12 -2.38 13.46
CA HIS A 368 3.44 -1.89 13.85
C HIS A 368 3.75 -0.58 13.13
N ILE A 369 3.99 0.47 13.91
CA ILE A 369 4.26 1.83 13.43
C ILE A 369 5.65 2.22 13.92
N HIS A 370 6.56 2.49 12.98
CA HIS A 370 7.94 2.93 13.25
C HIS A 370 8.15 4.33 12.71
N GLY A 371 8.98 5.10 13.40
CA GLY A 371 9.24 6.52 13.15
C GLY A 371 8.60 7.41 14.21
N GLU A 372 9.28 8.51 14.54
CA GLU A 372 8.77 9.55 15.43
C GLU A 372 7.52 10.21 14.81
N ILE A 373 6.50 10.48 15.63
CA ILE A 373 5.22 11.06 15.17
C ILE A 373 4.90 12.33 15.96
N THR A 374 4.67 13.42 15.25
CA THR A 374 4.03 14.62 15.79
C THR A 374 2.61 14.73 15.22
N ASN A 375 1.61 14.53 16.06
CA ASN A 375 0.20 14.66 15.72
C ASN A 375 -0.27 16.12 15.84
N THR A 376 -0.51 16.77 14.70
CA THR A 376 -0.79 18.20 14.58
C THR A 376 -2.27 18.53 14.80
N SER A 377 -2.69 19.80 14.72
CA SER A 377 -4.01 20.31 15.16
C SER A 377 -5.25 19.65 14.56
N SER A 378 -5.12 19.03 13.38
CA SER A 378 -6.19 18.28 12.70
C SER A 378 -5.88 16.79 12.59
N GLY A 379 -4.75 16.37 13.13
CA GLY A 379 -4.30 15.00 13.12
C GLY A 379 -5.08 14.15 14.12
N THR A 380 -5.50 12.97 13.67
CA THR A 380 -6.14 11.95 14.52
C THR A 380 -5.36 10.65 14.43
N ILE A 381 -5.00 10.09 15.56
CA ILE A 381 -4.54 8.71 15.68
C ILE A 381 -5.67 7.91 16.33
N VAL A 382 -6.22 6.92 15.63
CA VAL A 382 -7.32 6.10 16.14
C VAL A 382 -6.93 4.62 16.19
N VAL A 383 -7.22 3.97 17.32
CA VAL A 383 -7.10 2.52 17.49
C VAL A 383 -8.50 1.93 17.71
N ALA A 384 -8.94 1.11 16.76
CA ALA A 384 -10.24 0.46 16.77
C ALA A 384 -10.34 -0.59 17.88
N SER A 385 -11.58 -0.96 18.23
CA SER A 385 -11.87 -2.05 19.16
C SER A 385 -11.14 -3.33 18.75
N ASP A 386 -10.61 -4.03 19.75
CA ASP A 386 -9.84 -5.28 19.61
C ASP A 386 -8.58 -5.16 18.73
N ALA A 387 -8.18 -3.96 18.33
CA ALA A 387 -6.94 -3.72 17.60
C ALA A 387 -5.80 -3.36 18.56
N VAL A 388 -4.58 -3.72 18.14
CA VAL A 388 -3.35 -3.37 18.86
C VAL A 388 -2.49 -2.49 17.95
N GLY A 389 -2.26 -1.25 18.36
CA GLY A 389 -1.31 -0.34 17.73
C GLY A 389 0.00 -0.31 18.51
N THR A 390 1.09 -0.83 17.94
CA THR A 390 2.43 -0.75 18.56
C THR A 390 3.25 0.35 17.90
N PHE A 391 3.54 1.40 18.66
CA PHE A 391 4.38 2.53 18.29
C PHE A 391 5.79 2.32 18.85
N TYR A 392 6.78 2.26 17.96
CA TYR A 392 8.15 1.91 18.35
C TYR A 392 8.98 3.11 18.79
N ASP A 393 8.61 4.30 18.35
CA ASP A 393 9.30 5.56 18.59
C ASP A 393 8.37 6.56 19.28
N SER A 394 8.88 7.73 19.63
CA SER A 394 8.12 8.73 20.40
C SER A 394 6.91 9.24 19.64
N VAL A 395 5.82 9.46 20.37
CA VAL A 395 4.59 10.06 19.84
C VAL A 395 4.27 11.30 20.64
N GLU A 396 4.24 12.44 19.96
CA GLU A 396 3.75 13.71 20.49
C GLU A 396 2.34 13.96 19.96
N VAL A 397 1.35 13.98 20.85
CA VAL A 397 0.02 14.49 20.57
C VAL A 397 0.05 16.00 20.80
N GLY A 398 0.38 16.74 19.74
CA GLY A 398 0.54 18.19 19.77
C GLY A 398 -0.77 18.93 20.07
N SER A 399 -1.59 19.13 19.02
CA SER A 399 -2.94 19.70 19.15
C SER A 399 -4.01 18.83 18.46
N GLY A 400 -3.64 17.61 18.10
CA GLY A 400 -4.53 16.61 17.52
C GLY A 400 -5.18 15.71 18.57
N SER A 401 -5.83 14.64 18.11
CA SER A 401 -6.46 13.63 18.97
C SER A 401 -5.74 12.27 18.93
N LEU A 402 -5.66 11.62 20.09
CA LEU A 402 -5.41 10.18 20.22
C LEU A 402 -6.69 9.52 20.71
N GLU A 403 -7.27 8.65 19.88
CA GLU A 403 -8.57 8.04 20.07
C GLU A 403 -8.43 6.52 20.21
N LEU A 404 -8.82 5.95 21.34
CA LEU A 404 -8.85 4.50 21.54
C LEU A 404 -10.28 4.08 21.87
N LEU A 405 -10.82 3.18 21.06
CA LEU A 405 -12.14 2.58 21.28
C LEU A 405 -12.08 1.51 22.38
N ALA A 406 -13.25 1.08 22.86
CA ALA A 406 -13.31 0.06 23.91
C ALA A 406 -12.64 -1.24 23.43
N GLY A 407 -11.81 -1.85 24.28
CA GLY A 407 -10.97 -3.01 23.96
C GLY A 407 -9.72 -2.72 23.11
N ALA A 408 -9.51 -1.48 22.66
CA ALA A 408 -8.33 -1.09 21.91
C ALA A 408 -7.07 -1.02 22.80
N ASN A 409 -5.92 -1.39 22.23
CA ASN A 409 -4.64 -1.36 22.93
C ASN A 409 -3.63 -0.49 22.17
N GLY A 410 -3.28 0.66 22.73
CA GLY A 410 -2.15 1.48 22.28
C GLY A 410 -0.90 1.12 23.09
N LEU A 411 0.10 0.52 22.45
CA LEU A 411 1.39 0.19 23.04
C LEU A 411 2.48 1.12 22.49
N PHE A 412 2.96 2.03 23.33
CA PHE A 412 4.02 2.98 23.05
C PHE A 412 5.32 2.47 23.68
N LEU A 413 6.32 2.16 22.85
CA LEU A 413 7.61 1.62 23.32
C LEU A 413 8.63 2.71 23.66
N ALA A 414 8.29 3.98 23.37
CA ALA A 414 9.03 5.17 23.75
C ALA A 414 8.12 6.13 24.54
N ASP A 415 8.51 7.40 24.65
CA ASP A 415 7.74 8.43 25.34
C ASP A 415 6.44 8.79 24.60
N LEU A 416 5.41 9.12 25.38
CA LEU A 416 4.13 9.66 24.90
C LEU A 416 3.89 11.02 25.54
N THR A 417 3.81 12.07 24.73
CA THR A 417 3.61 13.45 25.20
C THR A 417 2.29 13.99 24.69
N PHE A 418 1.48 14.53 25.60
CA PHE A 418 0.31 15.35 25.27
C PHE A 418 0.67 16.81 25.50
N SER A 419 0.46 17.63 24.48
CA SER A 419 0.69 19.08 24.53
C SER A 419 -0.63 19.83 24.80
N SER A 420 -0.54 21.10 25.18
CA SER A 420 -1.73 21.93 25.42
C SER A 420 -2.60 22.02 24.16
N GLY A 421 -3.90 21.74 24.30
CA GLY A 421 -4.85 21.70 23.19
C GLY A 421 -4.91 20.37 22.44
N SER A 422 -4.17 19.34 22.89
CA SER A 422 -4.39 17.95 22.47
C SER A 422 -5.65 17.35 23.11
N SER A 423 -6.12 16.23 22.57
CA SER A 423 -7.22 15.45 23.15
C SER A 423 -6.87 13.97 23.25
N ALA A 424 -7.02 13.40 24.44
CA ALA A 424 -7.02 11.96 24.69
C ALA A 424 -8.46 11.47 24.78
N ALA A 425 -8.97 10.84 23.72
CA ALA A 425 -10.33 10.30 23.69
C ALA A 425 -10.32 8.78 23.94
N LEU A 426 -10.81 8.35 25.11
CA LEU A 426 -10.74 6.96 25.54
C LEU A 426 -12.15 6.43 25.81
N GLN A 427 -12.50 5.30 25.19
CA GLN A 427 -13.77 4.64 25.47
C GLN A 427 -13.62 3.55 26.52
N VAL A 428 -14.50 3.53 27.52
CA VAL A 428 -14.56 2.49 28.55
C VAL A 428 -15.78 1.58 28.35
N GLY A 429 -15.57 0.28 28.50
CA GLY A 429 -16.61 -0.74 28.31
C GLY A 429 -16.78 -1.64 29.53
N ASP A 430 -17.69 -2.61 29.38
CA ASP A 430 -17.90 -3.68 30.37
C ASP A 430 -16.72 -4.66 30.44
N ALA A 431 -16.85 -5.71 31.25
CA ALA A 431 -15.80 -6.70 31.42
C ALA A 431 -15.50 -7.53 30.15
N ASP A 432 -16.46 -7.61 29.21
CA ASP A 432 -16.31 -8.36 27.96
C ASP A 432 -15.58 -7.53 26.90
N THR A 433 -15.92 -6.24 26.80
CA THR A 433 -15.29 -5.30 25.85
C THR A 433 -13.96 -4.77 26.37
N GLY A 434 -13.87 -4.56 27.69
CA GLY A 434 -12.73 -3.92 28.35
C GLY A 434 -12.62 -2.41 28.05
N PRO A 435 -11.82 -1.68 28.84
CA PRO A 435 -11.50 -0.28 28.53
C PRO A 435 -10.48 -0.19 27.39
N ALA A 436 -10.45 0.96 26.72
CA ALA A 436 -9.28 1.41 26.00
C ALA A 436 -8.06 1.44 26.93
N GLN A 437 -6.91 0.93 26.47
CA GLN A 437 -5.68 0.88 27.27
C GLN A 437 -4.52 1.57 26.55
N VAL A 438 -3.88 2.52 27.24
CA VAL A 438 -2.63 3.16 26.83
C VAL A 438 -1.49 2.62 27.69
N HIS A 439 -0.55 1.91 27.08
CA HIS A 439 0.65 1.39 27.74
C HIS A 439 1.88 2.08 27.17
N VAL A 440 2.67 2.72 28.02
CA VAL A 440 3.87 3.47 27.67
C VAL A 440 5.07 2.83 28.36
N SER A 441 6.06 2.41 27.59
CA SER A 441 7.31 1.85 28.11
C SER A 441 8.28 2.95 28.55
N GLY A 442 8.16 4.15 27.96
CA GLY A 442 8.84 5.35 28.42
C GLY A 442 8.03 6.12 29.48
N SER A 443 8.20 7.43 29.47
CA SER A 443 7.46 8.39 30.28
C SER A 443 6.19 8.87 29.56
N ALA A 444 5.19 9.28 30.33
CA ALA A 444 3.99 9.93 29.81
C ALA A 444 3.86 11.35 30.39
N GLU A 445 3.86 12.35 29.51
CA GLU A 445 3.61 13.75 29.87
C GLU A 445 2.19 14.14 29.47
N LEU A 446 1.41 14.63 30.43
CA LEU A 446 -0.02 14.92 30.26
C LEU A 446 -0.27 16.44 30.23
N ALA A 447 -1.04 16.87 29.24
CA ALA A 447 -1.67 18.18 29.10
C ALA A 447 -2.92 18.04 28.20
N GLY A 448 -3.63 19.12 27.89
CA GLY A 448 -4.80 19.08 27.02
C GLY A 448 -6.01 18.39 27.66
N ASP A 449 -6.92 17.88 26.85
CA ASP A 449 -8.22 17.41 27.30
C ASP A 449 -8.27 15.88 27.40
N LEU A 450 -8.85 15.35 28.49
CA LEU A 450 -9.27 13.95 28.57
C LEU A 450 -10.76 13.85 28.27
N ASP A 451 -11.12 13.15 27.18
CA ASP A 451 -12.50 12.84 26.83
C ASP A 451 -12.76 11.35 27.01
N VAL A 452 -13.68 11.01 27.91
CA VAL A 452 -14.06 9.62 28.17
C VAL A 452 -15.48 9.39 27.68
N THR A 453 -15.68 8.31 26.93
CA THR A 453 -17.01 7.87 26.48
C THR A 453 -17.29 6.45 26.93
N LEU A 454 -18.57 6.09 27.03
CA LEU A 454 -18.98 4.73 27.36
C LEU A 454 -19.19 3.92 26.08
N ALA A 455 -18.82 2.64 26.11
CA ALA A 455 -19.20 1.68 25.09
C ALA A 455 -20.73 1.52 25.03
N GLY A 456 -21.27 1.17 23.86
CA GLY A 456 -22.72 1.09 23.66
C GLY A 456 -23.40 0.13 24.63
N GLY A 457 -24.31 0.65 25.46
CA GLY A 457 -25.09 -0.14 26.42
C GLY A 457 -24.39 -0.40 27.76
N PHE A 458 -23.18 0.12 27.98
CA PHE A 458 -22.49 0.03 29.26
C PHE A 458 -23.04 1.06 30.25
N SER A 459 -23.45 0.61 31.44
CA SER A 459 -23.72 1.49 32.60
C SER A 459 -22.70 1.18 33.71
N PRO A 460 -21.82 2.14 34.07
CA PRO A 460 -20.82 1.92 35.10
C PRO A 460 -21.45 1.73 36.49
N SER A 461 -20.84 0.87 37.29
CA SER A 461 -21.27 0.53 38.64
C SER A 461 -20.25 0.95 39.69
N SER A 462 -20.71 1.24 40.91
CA SER A 462 -19.81 1.62 42.00
C SER A 462 -18.73 0.55 42.24
N GLY A 463 -17.48 1.00 42.30
CA GLY A 463 -16.30 0.16 42.46
C GLY A 463 -15.63 -0.24 41.13
N ASP A 464 -16.21 0.07 39.97
CA ASP A 464 -15.55 -0.13 38.69
C ASP A 464 -14.30 0.75 38.59
N SER A 465 -13.26 0.21 37.95
CA SER A 465 -11.96 0.86 37.79
C SER A 465 -11.38 0.56 36.41
N PHE A 466 -10.97 1.62 35.72
CA PHE A 466 -10.45 1.61 34.37
C PHE A 466 -9.03 2.21 34.39
N PRO A 467 -7.98 1.39 34.29
CA PRO A 467 -6.63 1.89 34.08
C PRO A 467 -6.56 2.46 32.66
N LEU A 468 -6.60 3.79 32.55
CA LEU A 468 -6.60 4.49 31.26
C LEU A 468 -5.20 4.55 30.66
N LEU A 469 -4.20 4.79 31.53
CA LEU A 469 -2.80 4.92 31.13
C LEU A 469 -1.88 4.24 32.15
N LEU A 470 -0.87 3.53 31.67
CA LEU A 470 0.26 3.03 32.43
C LEU A 470 1.57 3.48 31.77
N ALA A 471 2.46 4.12 32.51
CA ALA A 471 3.79 4.53 32.04
C ALA A 471 4.89 3.97 32.93
N ALA A 472 5.80 3.17 32.35
CA ALA A 472 6.83 2.47 33.09
C ALA A 472 7.88 3.42 33.70
N GLU A 473 8.21 4.52 33.01
CA GLU A 473 9.17 5.53 33.52
C GLU A 473 8.48 6.70 34.25
N GLY A 474 7.15 6.69 34.32
CA GLY A 474 6.37 7.60 35.16
C GLY A 474 5.40 8.48 34.38
N VAL A 475 4.46 9.06 35.12
CA VAL A 475 3.47 10.02 34.62
C VAL A 475 3.78 11.39 35.23
N SER A 476 3.79 12.43 34.39
CA SER A 476 3.94 13.83 34.80
C SER A 476 2.88 14.72 34.18
N GLY A 477 2.55 15.82 34.84
CA GLY A 477 1.45 16.69 34.43
C GLY A 477 0.08 16.11 34.76
N THR A 478 -0.96 16.80 34.31
CA THR A 478 -2.37 16.41 34.42
C THR A 478 -3.09 16.90 33.17
N PHE A 479 -4.22 16.30 32.81
CA PHE A 479 -5.08 16.89 31.79
C PHE A 479 -5.63 18.24 32.27
N ASP A 480 -5.64 19.22 31.38
CA ASP A 480 -6.10 20.59 31.60
C ASP A 480 -7.62 20.67 31.75
N SER A 481 -8.36 19.80 31.05
CA SER A 481 -9.81 19.67 31.17
C SER A 481 -10.29 18.22 31.06
N LEU A 482 -11.47 17.95 31.63
CA LEU A 482 -12.09 16.63 31.67
C LEU A 482 -13.49 16.69 31.05
N SER A 483 -13.74 15.86 30.04
CA SER A 483 -15.07 15.57 29.48
C SER A 483 -15.40 14.12 29.86
N LEU A 484 -16.29 13.95 30.84
CA LEU A 484 -16.68 12.65 31.35
C LEU A 484 -18.17 12.40 31.13
N PRO A 485 -18.59 11.15 30.87
CA PRO A 485 -19.98 10.83 30.60
C PRO A 485 -20.80 10.92 31.89
N THR A 486 -22.07 11.31 31.79
CA THR A 486 -22.98 11.37 32.94
C THR A 486 -23.23 9.96 33.50
N LEU A 487 -23.11 9.81 34.81
CA LEU A 487 -23.39 8.57 35.54
C LEU A 487 -24.83 8.53 36.05
N ASP A 488 -25.29 7.32 36.41
CA ASP A 488 -26.54 7.13 37.15
C ASP A 488 -26.50 7.85 38.52
N THR A 489 -27.67 8.25 39.02
CA THR A 489 -27.80 8.97 40.30
C THR A 489 -27.11 8.21 41.44
N GLY A 490 -26.36 8.95 42.27
CA GLY A 490 -25.62 8.37 43.40
C GLY A 490 -24.24 7.84 43.05
N LEU A 491 -23.74 8.09 41.83
CA LEU A 491 -22.38 7.78 41.40
C LEU A 491 -21.63 9.04 40.97
N LEU A 492 -20.30 9.03 41.16
CA LEU A 492 -19.39 10.07 40.67
C LEU A 492 -18.11 9.45 40.11
N TRP A 493 -17.45 10.18 39.22
CA TRP A 493 -16.15 9.78 38.70
C TRP A 493 -15.03 10.22 39.65
N GLY A 494 -14.11 9.31 39.96
CA GLY A 494 -12.83 9.60 40.58
C GLY A 494 -11.69 9.40 39.58
N LEU A 495 -10.84 10.41 39.40
CA LEU A 495 -9.67 10.33 38.51
C LEU A 495 -8.39 10.46 39.34
N ASP A 496 -7.65 9.36 39.44
CA ASP A 496 -6.41 9.29 40.21
C ASP A 496 -5.19 9.35 39.30
N TYR A 497 -4.30 10.30 39.58
CA TYR A 497 -2.99 10.40 38.96
C TYR A 497 -1.93 9.79 39.88
N GLY A 498 -1.55 8.56 39.59
CA GLY A 498 -0.46 7.86 40.26
C GLY A 498 0.91 8.20 39.66
N ALA A 499 1.99 7.77 40.33
CA ALA A 499 3.35 7.98 39.83
C ALA A 499 3.61 7.33 38.46
N ASN A 500 2.88 6.26 38.13
CA ASN A 500 3.06 5.46 36.91
C ASN A 500 1.74 5.16 36.20
N ASN A 501 0.60 5.70 36.64
CA ASN A 501 -0.69 5.39 36.03
C ASN A 501 -1.69 6.51 36.18
N VAL A 502 -2.70 6.48 35.30
CA VAL A 502 -3.94 7.25 35.42
C VAL A 502 -5.09 6.26 35.49
N VAL A 503 -5.89 6.34 36.55
CA VAL A 503 -7.00 5.41 36.80
C VAL A 503 -8.29 6.20 36.96
N LEU A 504 -9.28 5.86 36.14
CA LEU A 504 -10.65 6.33 36.29
C LEU A 504 -11.44 5.31 37.11
N SER A 505 -12.20 5.77 38.10
CA SER A 505 -12.96 4.93 39.00
C SER A 505 -14.38 5.45 39.18
N VAL A 506 -15.32 4.53 39.42
CA VAL A 506 -16.70 4.87 39.74
C VAL A 506 -16.87 4.79 41.25
N LEU A 507 -17.14 5.92 41.87
CA LEU A 507 -17.31 6.04 43.31
C LEU A 507 -18.79 6.23 43.65
N THR A 508 -19.18 5.89 44.88
CA THR A 508 -20.49 6.29 45.41
C THR A 508 -20.47 7.78 45.70
N ALA A 509 -21.45 8.52 45.20
CA ALA A 509 -21.63 9.91 45.56
C ALA A 509 -22.06 10.02 47.03
N LEU A 510 -21.40 10.92 47.76
CA LEU A 510 -21.78 11.27 49.11
C LEU A 510 -22.74 12.44 49.02
N ALA A 511 -23.98 12.23 49.46
CA ALA A 511 -25.03 13.24 49.35
C ALA A 511 -24.71 14.55 50.13
N ALA A 512 -23.76 14.51 51.08
CA ALA A 512 -23.31 15.67 51.83
C ALA A 512 -21.93 16.22 51.42
N ASP A 513 -21.38 15.76 50.30
CA ASP A 513 -20.18 16.33 49.65
C ASP A 513 -20.66 17.47 48.74
N PHE A 514 -20.78 18.65 49.32
CA PHE A 514 -21.41 19.82 48.71
C PHE A 514 -20.43 20.64 47.88
N ASP A 515 -19.12 20.55 48.14
CA ASP A 515 -18.09 21.18 47.30
C ASP A 515 -17.50 20.24 46.23
N LEU A 516 -17.94 18.98 46.21
CA LEU A 516 -17.64 17.94 45.23
C LEU A 516 -16.15 17.57 45.19
N ASP A 517 -15.45 17.70 46.33
CA ASP A 517 -14.03 17.34 46.45
C ASP A 517 -13.81 15.84 46.76
N GLY A 518 -14.89 15.07 46.89
CA GLY A 518 -14.88 13.64 47.18
C GLY A 518 -14.87 13.31 48.68
N ARG A 519 -15.02 14.31 49.55
CA ARG A 519 -15.02 14.17 51.01
C ARG A 519 -16.23 14.85 51.61
N VAL A 520 -16.56 14.45 52.85
CA VAL A 520 -17.56 15.16 53.65
C VAL A 520 -16.87 15.67 54.90
N ASP A 521 -16.42 16.93 54.84
CA ASP A 521 -15.66 17.57 55.91
C ASP A 521 -16.16 18.98 56.26
N ALA A 522 -15.31 19.79 56.89
CA ALA A 522 -15.66 21.12 57.36
C ALA A 522 -15.90 22.12 56.21
N ALA A 523 -15.35 21.86 55.01
CA ALA A 523 -15.58 22.66 53.82
C ALA A 523 -17.03 22.53 53.34
N ASP A 524 -17.55 21.30 53.28
CA ASP A 524 -18.97 21.01 52.99
C ASP A 524 -19.91 21.65 54.01
N LEU A 525 -19.54 21.58 55.29
CA LEU A 525 -20.32 22.26 56.33
C LEU A 525 -20.40 23.76 56.08
N GLY A 526 -19.32 24.37 55.55
CA GLY A 526 -19.30 25.76 55.15
C GLY A 526 -20.27 26.06 54.01
N VAL A 527 -20.37 25.17 53.02
CA VAL A 527 -21.35 25.27 51.92
C VAL A 527 -22.78 25.17 52.46
N TRP A 528 -23.06 24.16 53.29
CA TRP A 528 -24.37 24.00 53.92
C TRP A 528 -24.77 25.21 54.77
N GLN A 529 -23.85 25.76 55.57
CA GLN A 529 -24.11 26.95 56.39
C GLN A 529 -24.48 28.18 55.56
N ALA A 530 -23.93 28.30 54.36
CA ALA A 530 -24.26 29.39 53.43
C ALA A 530 -25.62 29.20 52.77
N ALA A 531 -26.00 27.94 52.48
CA ALA A 531 -27.25 27.59 51.80
C ALA A 531 -28.46 27.46 52.75
N TYR A 532 -28.24 27.23 54.05
CA TYR A 532 -29.29 26.94 55.03
C TYR A 532 -30.43 27.98 55.04
N GLY A 533 -31.63 27.54 54.62
CA GLY A 533 -32.83 28.37 54.51
C GLY A 533 -32.77 29.44 53.41
N VAL A 534 -31.81 29.36 52.49
CA VAL A 534 -31.60 30.30 51.38
C VAL A 534 -31.98 29.66 50.05
N ASP A 535 -31.35 28.53 49.71
CA ASP A 535 -31.52 27.81 48.44
C ASP A 535 -31.27 26.29 48.63
N ASP A 536 -31.23 25.53 47.54
CA ASP A 536 -31.06 24.08 47.46
C ASP A 536 -29.60 23.65 47.18
N SER A 537 -28.63 24.56 47.30
CA SER A 537 -27.21 24.25 46.97
C SER A 537 -26.55 23.24 47.91
N ALA A 538 -27.16 22.92 49.05
CA ALA A 538 -26.71 21.91 50.01
C ALA A 538 -27.86 20.99 50.45
N ASP A 539 -28.75 20.67 49.51
CA ASP A 539 -29.84 19.71 49.66
C ASP A 539 -29.30 18.28 49.50
N ALA A 540 -29.03 17.62 50.63
CA ALA A 540 -28.48 16.27 50.68
C ALA A 540 -29.56 15.18 50.65
N ASN A 541 -30.84 15.54 50.73
CA ASN A 541 -31.94 14.59 50.74
C ASN A 541 -32.85 14.70 49.49
N ASP A 542 -32.50 15.60 48.57
CA ASP A 542 -33.20 15.93 47.32
C ASP A 542 -34.67 16.38 47.52
N ASP A 543 -34.98 17.09 48.61
CA ASP A 543 -36.34 17.59 48.91
C ASP A 543 -36.62 19.02 48.42
N GLY A 544 -35.62 19.67 47.81
CA GLY A 544 -35.65 20.98 47.22
C GLY A 544 -35.34 22.13 48.18
N ASN A 545 -34.73 21.88 49.34
CA ASN A 545 -34.28 22.93 50.26
C ASN A 545 -33.05 22.49 51.09
N SER A 546 -32.20 23.44 51.50
CA SER A 546 -31.11 23.16 52.45
C SER A 546 -31.57 23.46 53.90
N ASP A 547 -31.87 22.45 54.70
CA ASP A 547 -32.30 22.59 56.09
C ASP A 547 -31.61 21.62 57.08
N GLY A 548 -32.22 21.43 58.25
CA GLY A 548 -31.67 20.60 59.32
C GLY A 548 -31.65 19.10 59.00
N PHE A 549 -32.44 18.63 58.04
CA PHE A 549 -32.39 17.26 57.54
C PHE A 549 -31.13 17.03 56.69
N ASP A 550 -30.69 18.02 55.91
CA ASP A 550 -29.43 17.93 55.15
C ASP A 550 -28.22 18.00 56.07
N PHE A 551 -28.30 18.83 57.12
CA PHE A 551 -27.29 18.83 58.18
C PHE A 551 -27.17 17.48 58.86
N LEU A 552 -28.30 16.77 59.04
CA LEU A 552 -28.29 15.43 59.61
C LEU A 552 -27.60 14.45 58.65
N THR A 553 -27.82 14.55 57.34
CA THR A 553 -27.10 13.77 56.33
C THR A 553 -25.60 14.08 56.36
N TRP A 554 -25.21 15.35 56.44
CA TRP A 554 -23.82 15.77 56.63
C TRP A 554 -23.24 15.20 57.93
N GLN A 555 -23.95 15.26 59.05
CA GLN A 555 -23.49 14.67 60.32
C GLN A 555 -23.29 13.15 60.25
N GLN A 556 -24.12 12.45 59.49
CA GLN A 556 -24.00 11.01 59.29
C GLN A 556 -22.83 10.64 58.38
N GLN A 557 -22.54 11.48 57.39
CA GLN A 557 -21.46 11.26 56.44
C GLN A 557 -20.16 11.98 56.83
N ALA A 558 -20.14 12.82 57.85
CA ALA A 558 -18.96 13.59 58.27
C ALA A 558 -17.74 12.68 58.55
N GLY A 559 -16.62 12.98 57.89
CA GLY A 559 -15.40 12.17 57.90
C GLY A 559 -15.43 10.99 56.92
N SER A 560 -16.49 10.81 56.16
CA SER A 560 -16.52 9.90 55.01
C SER A 560 -15.74 10.52 53.86
N SER A 561 -15.17 9.66 53.04
CA SER A 561 -14.57 10.02 51.77
C SER A 561 -14.94 8.93 50.79
N SER A 562 -15.21 9.34 49.55
CA SER A 562 -15.44 8.44 48.43
C SER A 562 -14.15 7.67 48.17
N SER A 563 -13.94 6.58 48.91
CA SER A 563 -12.67 5.87 48.96
C SER A 563 -12.57 4.89 47.80
N THR A 564 -11.47 4.99 47.04
CA THR A 564 -11.04 3.93 46.14
C THR A 564 -10.69 2.69 46.96
N ILE A 565 -11.44 1.60 46.76
CA ILE A 565 -11.09 0.33 47.38
C ILE A 565 -9.76 -0.12 46.76
N SER A 566 -8.75 -0.28 47.62
CA SER A 566 -7.43 -0.79 47.27
C SER A 566 -7.49 -2.03 46.38
N THR A 567 -6.70 -2.01 45.31
CA THR A 567 -6.50 -3.03 44.29
C THR A 567 -6.65 -4.47 44.81
N ARG A 568 -7.70 -5.19 44.37
CA ARG A 568 -7.62 -6.66 44.32
C ARG A 568 -6.62 -6.98 43.21
N ALA A 569 -5.49 -7.58 43.57
CA ALA A 569 -4.49 -8.04 42.61
C ALA A 569 -5.20 -8.77 41.46
N ILE A 570 -4.99 -8.28 40.24
CA ILE A 570 -5.34 -8.98 39.01
C ILE A 570 -4.72 -10.37 39.14
N PRO A 571 -5.48 -11.48 39.06
CA PRO A 571 -4.87 -12.80 39.07
C PRO A 571 -3.89 -12.87 37.90
N GLU A 572 -2.60 -12.92 38.18
CA GLU A 572 -1.63 -13.29 37.15
C GLU A 572 -2.09 -14.63 36.55
N PRO A 573 -2.10 -14.78 35.22
CA PRO A 573 -2.31 -16.10 34.64
C PRO A 573 -1.25 -17.01 35.26
N SER A 574 -1.71 -18.13 35.82
CA SER A 574 -0.93 -19.05 36.63
C SER A 574 0.35 -19.52 35.93
N SER A 575 1.42 -18.73 36.03
CA SER A 575 2.76 -19.04 35.52
C SER A 575 3.35 -20.27 36.22
N ILE A 576 2.84 -20.58 37.42
CA ILE A 576 3.14 -21.81 38.17
C ILE A 576 2.48 -23.06 37.53
N MET A 577 1.34 -22.93 36.84
CA MET A 577 0.75 -24.07 36.11
C MET A 577 1.52 -24.40 34.81
N LEU A 578 2.09 -23.40 34.14
CA LEU A 578 2.94 -23.62 32.97
C LEU A 578 4.29 -24.28 33.34
N LEU A 579 4.89 -23.87 34.47
CA LEU A 579 6.12 -24.49 34.97
C LEU A 579 5.91 -25.92 35.48
N GLY A 580 4.73 -26.20 36.06
CA GLY A 580 4.34 -27.55 36.49
C GLY A 580 4.09 -28.53 35.35
N MET A 581 3.54 -28.06 34.22
CA MET A 581 3.32 -28.90 33.03
C MET A 581 4.62 -29.20 32.26
N PHE A 582 5.60 -28.28 32.23
CA PHE A 582 6.92 -28.55 31.64
C PHE A 582 7.75 -29.56 32.46
N ALA A 583 7.66 -29.52 33.79
CA ALA A 583 8.37 -30.48 34.66
C ALA A 583 7.79 -31.90 34.57
N ALA A 584 6.47 -32.04 34.39
CA ALA A 584 5.83 -33.35 34.19
C ALA A 584 6.15 -33.97 32.82
N ALA A 585 6.34 -33.16 31.77
CA ALA A 585 6.72 -33.63 30.44
C ALA A 585 8.18 -34.11 30.36
N CYS A 586 9.11 -33.50 31.11
CA CYS A 586 10.51 -33.94 31.15
C CYS A 586 10.76 -35.18 32.01
N GLY A 587 9.91 -35.46 33.02
CA GLY A 587 10.05 -36.63 33.89
C GLY A 587 9.71 -37.99 33.24
N LEU A 588 8.94 -37.98 32.14
CA LEU A 588 8.54 -39.20 31.42
C LEU A 588 9.54 -39.63 30.33
N ALA A 589 10.49 -38.78 29.95
CA ALA A 589 11.50 -39.08 28.92
C ALA A 589 12.78 -39.75 29.47
N ALA A 590 12.99 -39.78 30.79
CA ALA A 590 14.18 -40.36 31.42
C ALA A 590 13.91 -41.74 32.02
N ARG A 591 13.70 -42.76 31.17
CA ARG A 591 13.94 -44.17 31.58
C ARG A 591 15.33 -44.59 31.10
N PRO A 592 16.26 -45.00 31.99
CA PRO A 592 17.60 -45.41 31.57
C PRO A 592 17.54 -46.77 30.85
N SER A 593 17.96 -46.81 29.58
CA SER A 593 18.19 -48.05 28.86
C SER A 593 19.39 -48.77 29.45
N THR A 594 19.19 -49.97 29.98
CA THR A 594 20.24 -50.89 30.40
C THR A 594 21.01 -51.39 29.19
N ALA A 595 22.17 -50.80 28.92
CA ALA A 595 23.09 -51.27 27.90
C ALA A 595 23.78 -52.57 28.37
N ARG A 596 23.65 -53.64 27.58
CA ARG A 596 24.49 -54.85 27.68
C ARG A 596 25.89 -54.55 27.13
N PRO A 597 26.97 -55.09 27.74
CA PRO A 597 28.32 -54.94 27.21
C PRO A 597 28.56 -55.93 26.07
N SER A 598 29.07 -55.42 24.94
CA SER A 598 29.57 -56.24 23.83
C SER A 598 31.00 -56.67 24.12
N THR A 599 31.21 -57.99 24.20
CA THR A 599 32.52 -58.62 24.24
C THR A 599 33.18 -58.59 22.86
N TYR A 600 34.32 -57.92 22.80
CA TYR A 600 35.40 -58.18 21.84
C TYR A 600 35.87 -59.63 21.95
N VAL A 601 35.99 -60.37 20.84
CA VAL A 601 37.10 -61.32 20.56
C VAL A 601 37.13 -61.63 19.05
N SER A 602 38.32 -61.36 18.47
CA SER A 602 39.02 -61.87 17.27
C SER A 602 38.25 -62.34 16.04
#